data_AF-A0A847NS45-F1
#
_entry.id   AF-A0A847NS45-F1
#
_cell.length_a   1.000
_cell.length_b   1.000
_cell.length_c   1.000
_cell.angle_alpha   90.00
_cell.angle_beta   90.00
_cell.angle_gamma   90.00
#
_symmetry.space_group_name_H-M   'P 1'
#
loop_
_entity.id
_entity.type
_entity.pdbx_description
1 polymer ?
#
loop_
_entity_poly.entity_id
_entity_poly.type
_entity_poly.pdbx_seq_one_letter_code
_entity_poly.pdbx_strand_id
1 'polypeptide(L)'
;METKKKNNKFKYIFYFLVIAFISVYVSGKTGYYENKLKKNTLLTNEAIMQFEKDLEDGKPVDIKDYIKADVPDYRNIYSKAGDKLSNTIDTILNDGVGKLIDFLKALFS
;
A
#
# COMPACT_ATOMS: atom_id res chain seq x y z
N MET A 1 29.58 -38.25 -6.03
CA MET A 1 28.23 -37.71 -5.77
C MET A 1 28.32 -36.20 -5.90
N GLU A 2 27.92 -35.65 -7.04
CA GLU A 2 27.95 -34.20 -7.24
C GLU A 2 26.73 -33.56 -6.58
N THR A 3 26.96 -32.86 -5.47
CA THR A 3 25.91 -32.11 -4.79
C THR A 3 25.64 -30.85 -5.60
N LYS A 4 24.55 -30.87 -6.40
CA LYS A 4 24.06 -29.69 -7.12
C LYS A 4 23.91 -28.53 -6.13
N LYS A 5 24.74 -27.50 -6.29
CA LYS A 5 24.74 -26.26 -5.51
C LYS A 5 23.39 -25.57 -5.68
N LYS A 6 22.45 -25.83 -4.75
CA LYS A 6 21.12 -25.20 -4.73
C LYS A 6 21.33 -23.70 -4.56
N ASN A 7 21.01 -22.92 -5.60
CA ASN A 7 21.22 -21.48 -5.62
C ASN A 7 20.34 -20.82 -4.55
N ASN A 8 20.99 -20.50 -3.43
CA ASN A 8 20.36 -20.09 -2.19
C ASN A 8 19.94 -18.60 -2.22
N LYS A 9 19.51 -18.09 -3.38
CA LYS A 9 19.15 -16.67 -3.58
C LYS A 9 17.84 -16.30 -2.89
N PHE A 10 16.93 -17.28 -2.74
CA PHE A 10 15.65 -17.12 -2.05
C PHE A 10 15.81 -16.71 -0.58
N LYS A 11 16.85 -17.18 0.12
CA LYS A 11 17.10 -16.80 1.52
C LYS A 11 17.31 -15.29 1.67
N TYR A 12 17.93 -14.64 0.68
CA TYR A 12 18.15 -13.20 0.71
C TYR A 12 16.86 -12.41 0.47
N ILE A 13 15.98 -12.88 -0.43
CA ILE A 13 14.62 -12.33 -0.60
C ILE A 13 13.83 -12.47 0.71
N PHE A 14 13.91 -13.62 1.36
CA PHE A 14 13.19 -13.88 2.60
C PHE A 14 13.70 -12.98 3.74
N TYR A 15 15.02 -12.87 3.93
CA TYR A 15 15.59 -11.95 4.93
C TYR A 15 15.23 -10.50 4.62
N PHE A 16 15.23 -10.09 3.36
CA PHE A 16 14.79 -8.75 2.95
C PHE A 16 13.33 -8.48 3.33
N LEU A 17 12.43 -9.43 3.06
CA LEU A 17 11.01 -9.34 3.46
C LEU A 17 10.84 -9.24 4.98
N VAL A 18 11.57 -10.04 5.76
CA VAL A 18 11.53 -9.99 7.22
C VAL A 18 12.03 -8.64 7.75
N ILE A 19 13.14 -8.12 7.21
CA ILE A 19 13.68 -6.81 7.61
C ILE A 19 12.71 -5.68 7.23
N ALA A 20 12.13 -5.72 6.03
CA ALA A 20 11.12 -4.76 5.59
C ALA A 20 9.88 -4.78 6.49
N PHE A 21 9.40 -5.97 6.86
CA PHE A 21 8.29 -6.13 7.79
C PHE A 21 8.58 -5.52 9.17
N ILE A 22 9.75 -5.83 9.76
CA ILE A 22 10.17 -5.25 11.05
C ILE A 22 10.27 -3.72 10.96
N SER A 23 10.83 -3.20 9.87
CA SER A 23 10.98 -1.75 9.65
C SER A 23 9.63 -1.04 9.63
N VAL A 24 8.65 -1.61 8.92
CA VAL A 24 7.27 -1.07 8.87
C VAL A 24 6.56 -1.21 10.21
N TYR A 25 6.69 -2.37 10.87
CA TYR A 25 6.08 -2.62 12.18
C TYR A 25 6.56 -1.63 13.26
N VAL A 26 7.88 -1.40 13.32
CA VAL A 26 8.46 -0.42 14.24
C VAL A 26 8.02 1.00 13.87
N SER A 27 8.00 1.35 12.58
CA SER A 27 7.53 2.67 12.10
C SER A 27 6.05 2.94 12.42
N GLY A 28 5.22 1.91 12.46
CA GLY A 28 3.82 2.00 12.89
C GLY A 28 3.69 2.31 14.38
N LYS A 29 4.54 1.71 15.23
CA LYS A 29 4.54 1.93 16.68
C LYS A 29 5.15 3.26 17.12
N THR A 30 6.04 3.87 16.33
CA THR A 30 6.74 5.11 16.70
C THR A 30 5.94 6.39 16.44
N GLY A 31 4.64 6.30 16.09
CA GLY A 31 3.78 7.47 15.87
C GLY A 31 4.09 8.25 14.58
N TYR A 32 5.11 7.86 13.80
CA TYR A 32 5.41 8.45 12.49
C TYR A 32 4.22 8.32 11.53
N TYR A 33 3.56 7.16 11.57
CA TYR A 33 2.38 6.88 10.76
C TYR A 33 1.19 7.77 11.14
N GLU A 34 1.00 8.01 12.44
CA GLU A 34 -0.09 8.83 13.00
C GLU A 34 0.05 10.31 12.61
N ASN A 35 1.26 10.85 12.70
CA ASN A 35 1.55 12.25 12.31
C ASN A 35 1.45 12.47 10.80
N LYS A 36 1.83 11.47 9.98
CA LYS A 36 1.73 11.55 8.52
C LYS A 36 0.29 11.36 8.03
N LEU A 37 -0.48 10.48 8.69
CA LEU A 37 -1.93 10.34 8.44
C LEU A 37 -2.69 11.61 8.84
N LYS A 38 -2.41 12.23 9.99
CA LYS A 38 -3.00 13.52 10.38
C LYS A 38 -2.70 14.65 9.39
N LYS A 39 -1.57 14.61 8.69
CA LYS A 39 -1.24 15.53 7.60
C LYS A 39 -2.00 15.22 6.30
N ASN A 40 -2.36 13.96 6.09
CA ASN A 40 -3.01 13.45 4.87
C ASN A 40 -4.53 13.26 5.02
N THR A 41 -5.10 13.41 6.22
CA THR A 41 -6.54 13.54 6.38
C THR A 41 -6.96 14.82 5.68
N LEU A 42 -7.78 14.65 4.65
CA LEU A 42 -8.21 15.61 3.63
C LEU A 42 -8.72 16.98 4.11
N LEU A 43 -8.82 17.19 5.42
CA LEU A 43 -9.24 18.41 6.08
C LEU A 43 -8.08 18.91 6.94
N THR A 44 -7.31 19.87 6.42
CA THR A 44 -6.37 20.62 7.25
C THR A 44 -7.15 21.40 8.31
N ASN A 45 -6.59 21.60 9.51
CA ASN A 45 -7.25 22.40 10.55
C ASN A 45 -7.68 23.79 10.03
N GLU A 46 -6.92 24.36 9.10
CA GLU A 46 -7.24 25.61 8.42
C GLU A 46 -8.54 25.51 7.60
N ALA A 47 -8.76 24.42 6.87
CA ALA A 47 -9.98 24.20 6.09
C ALA A 47 -11.22 24.00 6.99
N ILE A 48 -11.05 23.37 8.16
CA ILE A 48 -12.11 23.20 9.16
C ILE A 48 -12.51 24.55 9.75
N MET A 49 -11.53 25.37 10.17
CA MET A 49 -11.79 26.71 10.70
C MET A 49 -12.44 27.63 9.65
N GLN A 50 -12.03 27.52 8.39
CA GLN A 50 -12.64 28.29 7.30
C GLN A 50 -14.10 27.87 7.05
N PHE A 51 -14.38 26.57 7.10
CA PHE A 51 -15.73 26.02 6.97
C PHE A 51 -16.65 26.47 8.11
N GLU A 52 -16.18 26.40 9.36
CA GLU A 52 -16.94 26.86 10.53
C GLU A 52 -17.25 28.35 10.46
N LYS A 53 -16.28 29.17 10.04
CA LYS A 53 -16.48 30.62 9.87
C LYS A 53 -17.48 30.95 8.76
N ASP A 54 -17.40 30.26 7.62
CA ASP A 54 -18.32 30.51 6.51
C ASP A 54 -19.76 30.05 6.82
N LEU A 55 -19.93 29.05 7.70
CA LEU A 55 -21.23 28.69 8.29
C LEU A 55 -21.76 29.77 9.24
N GLU A 56 -20.94 30.31 10.13
CA GLU A 56 -21.31 31.40 11.03
C GLU A 56 -21.69 32.68 10.28
N ASP A 57 -20.97 32.98 9.18
CA ASP A 57 -21.22 34.13 8.30
C ASP A 57 -22.46 33.94 7.38
N GLY A 58 -23.13 32.77 7.42
CA GLY A 58 -24.31 32.48 6.62
C GLY A 58 -24.05 32.35 5.11
N LYS A 59 -22.81 32.06 4.71
CA LYS A 59 -22.43 31.88 3.31
C LYS A 59 -22.86 30.51 2.79
N PRO A 60 -23.15 30.38 1.49
CA PRO A 60 -23.32 29.08 0.86
C PRO A 60 -21.99 28.31 0.90
N VAL A 61 -21.99 27.16 1.57
CA VAL A 61 -20.83 26.27 1.75
C VAL A 61 -21.00 24.98 0.95
N ASP A 62 -20.04 24.64 0.08
CA ASP A 62 -19.91 23.31 -0.55
C ASP A 62 -18.64 22.63 -0.02
N ILE A 63 -18.76 21.39 0.43
CA ILE A 63 -17.65 20.60 0.98
C ILE A 63 -16.47 20.46 0.00
N LYS A 64 -16.73 20.56 -1.31
CA LYS A 64 -15.71 20.50 -2.37
C LYS A 64 -14.75 21.68 -2.33
N ASP A 65 -15.16 22.83 -1.81
CA ASP A 65 -14.33 24.04 -1.73
C ASP A 65 -13.30 23.97 -0.59
N TYR A 66 -13.56 23.09 0.39
CA TYR A 66 -12.72 22.90 1.58
C TYR A 66 -11.87 21.63 1.52
N ILE A 67 -12.13 20.75 0.55
CA ILE A 67 -11.35 19.53 0.30
C ILE A 67 -10.40 19.78 -0.88
N LYS A 68 -9.11 19.99 -0.59
CA LYS A 68 -8.04 19.96 -1.62
C LYS A 68 -7.69 18.52 -1.95
N ALA A 69 -8.64 17.78 -2.52
CA ALA A 69 -8.38 16.47 -3.10
C ALA A 69 -7.94 16.65 -4.55
N ASP A 70 -6.66 16.94 -4.78
CA ASP A 70 -6.04 16.50 -6.03
C ASP A 70 -6.18 14.97 -6.05
N VAL A 71 -7.12 14.44 -6.83
CA VAL A 71 -7.27 12.99 -7.00
C VAL A 71 -6.00 12.53 -7.71
N PRO A 72 -5.03 11.89 -7.02
CA PRO A 72 -3.76 11.62 -7.64
C PRO A 72 -3.98 10.58 -8.74
N ASP A 73 -3.46 10.83 -9.93
CA ASP A 73 -3.45 9.82 -10.97
C ASP A 73 -2.46 8.71 -10.58
N TYR A 74 -2.98 7.65 -9.95
CA TYR A 74 -2.18 6.51 -9.51
C TYR A 74 -1.71 5.62 -10.67
N ARG A 75 -1.89 6.00 -11.95
CA ARG A 75 -1.39 5.24 -13.12
C ARG A 75 0.13 5.38 -13.28
N ASN A 76 0.89 4.85 -12.32
CA ASN A 76 2.35 4.75 -12.42
C ASN A 76 2.79 3.30 -12.69
N ILE A 77 4.09 3.11 -12.99
CA ILE A 77 4.66 1.79 -13.29
C ILE A 77 4.50 0.79 -12.13
N TYR A 78 4.45 1.28 -10.89
CA TYR A 78 4.28 0.46 -9.70
C TYR A 78 2.84 -0.02 -9.55
N SER A 79 1.87 0.83 -9.82
CA SER A 79 0.45 0.46 -9.82
C SER A 79 0.15 -0.56 -10.91
N LYS A 80 0.67 -0.37 -12.13
CA LYS A 80 0.55 -1.39 -13.19
C LYS A 80 1.19 -2.73 -12.82
N ALA A 81 2.28 -2.70 -12.07
CA ALA A 81 2.91 -3.93 -11.55
C ALA A 81 2.05 -4.59 -10.47
N GLY A 82 1.45 -3.80 -9.59
CA GLY A 82 0.48 -4.24 -8.59
C GLY A 82 -0.76 -4.88 -9.23
N ASP A 83 -1.35 -4.23 -10.24
CA ASP A 83 -2.52 -4.74 -10.96
C ASP A 83 -2.23 -6.10 -11.62
N LYS A 84 -1.05 -6.26 -12.24
CA LYS A 84 -0.61 -7.54 -12.80
C LYS A 84 -0.43 -8.62 -11.74
N LEU A 85 0.17 -8.26 -10.60
CA LEU A 85 0.35 -9.18 -9.48
C LEU A 85 -1.01 -9.63 -8.95
N SER A 86 -1.95 -8.70 -8.75
CA SER A 86 -3.30 -8.98 -8.26
C SER A 86 -4.04 -9.92 -9.21
N ASN A 87 -4.07 -9.60 -10.51
CA ASN A 87 -4.70 -10.45 -11.52
C ASN A 87 -4.09 -11.86 -11.57
N THR A 88 -2.78 -11.98 -11.35
CA THR A 88 -2.09 -13.28 -11.29
C THR A 88 -2.54 -14.08 -10.07
N ILE A 89 -2.63 -13.44 -8.90
CA ILE A 89 -3.14 -14.06 -7.67
C ILE A 89 -4.60 -14.47 -7.84
N ASP A 90 -5.44 -13.60 -8.39
CA ASP A 90 -6.86 -13.88 -8.64
C ASP A 90 -7.05 -15.06 -9.59
N THR A 91 -6.22 -15.17 -10.63
CA THR A 91 -6.21 -16.31 -11.55
C THR A 91 -5.84 -17.59 -10.82
N ILE A 92 -4.77 -17.56 -10.01
CA ILE A 92 -4.31 -18.72 -9.22
C ILE A 92 -5.38 -19.18 -8.22
N LEU A 93 -6.08 -18.25 -7.57
CA LEU A 93 -7.15 -18.55 -6.61
C LEU A 93 -8.39 -19.14 -7.31
N ASN A 94 -8.78 -18.58 -8.45
CA ASN A 94 -9.94 -19.06 -9.22
C ASN A 94 -9.68 -20.42 -9.90
N ASP A 95 -8.42 -20.72 -10.26
CA ASP A 95 -8.04 -21.98 -10.92
C ASP A 95 -7.73 -23.14 -9.94
N GLY A 96 -7.79 -22.88 -8.63
CA GLY A 96 -7.73 -23.91 -7.57
C GLY A 96 -6.33 -24.35 -7.12
N VAL A 97 -6.31 -25.36 -6.22
CA VAL A 97 -5.13 -25.78 -5.43
C VAL A 97 -3.94 -26.25 -6.30
N GLY A 98 -4.18 -26.77 -7.49
CA GLY A 98 -3.11 -27.24 -8.39
C GLY A 98 -2.17 -26.13 -8.85
N LYS A 99 -2.72 -25.00 -9.33
CA LYS A 99 -1.91 -23.85 -9.74
C LYS A 99 -1.24 -23.14 -8.57
N LEU A 100 -1.87 -23.15 -7.38
CA LEU A 100 -1.23 -22.70 -6.14
C LEU A 100 0.01 -23.54 -5.80
N ILE A 101 -0.09 -24.87 -5.87
CA ILE A 101 1.03 -25.77 -5.60
C ILE A 101 2.16 -25.55 -6.62
N ASP A 102 1.84 -25.39 -7.90
CA ASP A 102 2.85 -25.17 -8.94
C ASP A 102 3.51 -23.78 -8.84
N PHE A 103 2.76 -22.74 -8.48
CA PHE A 103 3.31 -21.43 -8.17
C PHE A 103 4.24 -21.49 -6.95
N LEU A 104 3.83 -22.14 -5.87
CA LEU A 104 4.67 -22.32 -4.68
C LEU A 104 5.92 -23.14 -5.02
N LYS A 105 5.81 -24.21 -5.82
CA LYS A 105 6.98 -24.96 -6.31
C LYS A 105 7.91 -24.07 -7.12
N ALA A 106 7.40 -23.24 -8.03
CA ALA A 106 8.22 -22.31 -8.81
C ALA A 106 8.90 -21.24 -7.92
N LEU A 107 8.23 -20.83 -6.83
CA LEU A 107 8.75 -19.86 -5.87
C LEU A 107 9.87 -20.45 -4.97
N PHE A 108 9.77 -21.74 -4.62
CA PHE A 108 10.68 -22.43 -3.70
C PHE A 108 11.68 -23.39 -4.38
N SER A 109 11.60 -23.58 -5.70
CA SER A 109 12.54 -24.37 -6.51
C SER A 109 13.82 -23.59 -6.82
#